data_AF-A0A8B7CGE6-F1
#
_entry.id   AF-A0A8B7CGE6-F1
#
_cell.length_a   1.000
_cell.length_b   1.000
_cell.length_c   1.000
_cell.angle_alpha   90.00
_cell.angle_beta   90.00
_cell.angle_gamma   90.00
#
_symmetry.space_group_name_H-M   'P 1'
#
loop_
_entity.id
_entity.type
_entity.pdbx_description
1 polymer ?
#
loop_
_entity_poly.entity_id
_entity_poly.type
_entity_poly.pdbx_seq_one_letter_code
_entity_poly.pdbx_strand_id
1 'polypeptide(L)'
;MVLPIRRGKFEMEDRISTLPSNIIEAILLRLPIADAVRSSVLSSRWRYEWSTIPHLIFDKHSVPLSLHYKLDKIVDQVLLLHSGPIHKFVFDGSACLEDCSVVNRWITVLSRNSLKELVLRFCPDRIYKLPSTLFFCKGIVILELHDCEFRLPRVFEGFGSLCTLSLENVVISDNDFATLISKCSLLEKVAFMDFYGCSRLRFNAPNLRELIIDGLFEDIYLENTPDLAILSVGLDDADDLDDEGDSDNEDLENKEHYNFMTSLNAVPKIENLSLRHNMLELLAGDSLLDRLPTYSYLKKLYLTCVNFEDTKHIAILRCLFRSAPVLEELTIEADSVDSSNPAASFWEGKECADFRFNHLRYLTVTEILGVGPEMELIEFVLANSPVLETLFIRLDNDVCDEVKIYKQIMRFRRASTRAEIINLD
;
A
#
# COMPACT_ATOMS: atom_id res chain seq x y z
N MET A 1 -26.53 9.10 -79.62
CA MET A 1 -26.20 10.05 -78.54
C MET A 1 -25.94 9.24 -77.28
N VAL A 2 -24.67 8.98 -76.97
CA VAL A 2 -24.28 8.25 -75.76
C VAL A 2 -23.87 9.30 -74.73
N LEU A 3 -24.64 9.45 -73.66
CA LEU A 3 -24.29 10.31 -72.53
C LEU A 3 -23.33 9.55 -71.60
N PRO A 4 -22.25 10.18 -71.11
CA PRO A 4 -21.35 9.53 -70.18
C PRO A 4 -21.96 9.53 -68.78
N ILE A 5 -22.04 8.35 -68.17
CA ILE A 5 -22.36 8.21 -66.74
C ILE A 5 -21.14 8.71 -65.96
N ARG A 6 -21.22 9.91 -65.39
CA ARG A 6 -20.28 10.38 -64.38
C ARG A 6 -20.40 9.49 -63.15
N ARG A 7 -19.40 8.64 -62.92
CA ARG A 7 -19.18 8.05 -61.59
C ARG A 7 -18.82 9.19 -60.64
N GLY A 8 -19.78 9.62 -59.82
CA GLY A 8 -19.50 10.50 -58.69
C GLY A 8 -18.56 9.78 -57.72
N LYS A 9 -17.35 10.30 -57.54
CA LYS A 9 -16.55 10.00 -56.36
C LYS A 9 -17.31 10.56 -55.17
N PHE A 10 -17.90 9.70 -54.35
CA PHE A 10 -18.18 10.07 -52.97
C PHE A 10 -16.83 10.08 -52.26
N GLU A 11 -16.19 11.25 -52.15
CA GLU A 11 -15.10 11.45 -51.20
C GLU A 11 -15.70 11.37 -49.81
N MET A 12 -15.49 10.24 -49.10
CA MET A 12 -15.69 10.20 -47.67
C MET A 12 -14.78 11.26 -47.07
N GLU A 13 -15.37 12.30 -46.48
CA GLU A 13 -14.64 13.38 -45.83
C GLU A 13 -13.81 12.78 -44.68
N ASP A 14 -12.49 12.96 -44.74
CA ASP A 14 -11.57 12.48 -43.71
C ASP A 14 -11.64 13.39 -42.47
N ARG A 15 -12.72 13.22 -41.71
CA ARG A 15 -13.00 14.03 -40.52
C ARG A 15 -11.97 13.79 -39.41
N ILE A 16 -11.39 12.60 -39.34
CA ILE A 16 -10.43 12.23 -38.29
C ILE A 16 -9.09 12.96 -38.50
N SER A 17 -8.64 13.10 -39.76
CA SER A 17 -7.46 13.90 -40.08
C SER A 17 -7.70 15.42 -40.02
N THR A 18 -8.92 15.90 -39.76
CA THR A 18 -9.16 17.35 -39.55
C THR A 18 -9.12 17.78 -38.09
N LEU A 19 -9.08 16.83 -37.14
CA LEU A 19 -9.10 17.12 -35.71
C LEU A 19 -7.90 17.99 -35.30
N PRO A 20 -8.09 18.97 -34.38
CA PRO A 20 -6.97 19.71 -33.79
C PRO A 20 -5.98 18.79 -33.04
N SER A 21 -4.70 19.14 -33.00
CA SER A 21 -3.66 18.28 -32.39
C SER A 21 -3.91 17.98 -30.92
N ASN A 22 -4.45 18.93 -30.15
CA ASN A 22 -4.82 18.69 -28.75
C ASN A 22 -5.94 17.65 -28.58
N ILE A 23 -6.82 17.50 -29.57
CA ILE A 23 -7.87 16.47 -29.55
C ILE A 23 -7.28 15.12 -29.95
N ILE A 24 -6.37 15.09 -30.94
CA ILE A 24 -5.65 13.86 -31.31
C ILE A 24 -4.83 13.35 -30.12
N GLU A 25 -4.07 14.22 -29.46
CA GLU A 25 -3.33 13.88 -28.24
C GLU A 25 -4.26 13.33 -27.15
N ALA A 26 -5.40 13.98 -26.89
CA ALA A 26 -6.37 13.51 -25.90
C ALA A 26 -6.99 12.15 -26.26
N ILE A 27 -7.12 11.82 -27.55
CA ILE A 27 -7.54 10.48 -28.00
C ILE A 27 -6.42 9.48 -27.73
N LEU A 28 -5.19 9.77 -28.17
CA LEU A 28 -4.05 8.87 -28.04
C LEU A 28 -3.71 8.56 -26.58
N LEU A 29 -3.81 9.54 -25.68
CA LEU A 29 -3.60 9.36 -24.24
C LEU A 29 -4.62 8.43 -23.56
N ARG A 30 -5.72 8.10 -24.23
CA ARG A 30 -6.74 7.15 -23.74
C ARG A 30 -6.61 5.77 -24.37
N LEU A 31 -5.66 5.58 -25.28
CA LEU A 31 -5.40 4.30 -25.92
C LEU A 31 -4.19 3.62 -25.25
N PRO A 32 -4.18 2.29 -25.15
CA PRO A 32 -2.95 1.54 -24.91
C PRO A 32 -1.87 1.95 -25.91
N ILE A 33 -0.59 1.96 -25.49
CA ILE A 33 0.51 2.45 -26.34
C ILE A 33 0.58 1.74 -27.69
N ALA A 34 0.29 0.43 -27.73
CA ALA A 34 0.24 -0.32 -28.98
C ALA A 34 -0.84 0.20 -29.93
N ASP A 35 -2.03 0.55 -29.42
CA ASP A 35 -3.13 1.08 -30.22
C ASP A 35 -2.88 2.54 -30.64
N ALA A 36 -2.25 3.33 -29.76
CA ALA A 36 -1.78 4.66 -30.11
C ALA A 36 -0.78 4.61 -31.28
N VAL A 37 0.20 3.69 -31.24
CA VAL A 37 1.13 3.47 -32.37
C VAL A 37 0.39 2.97 -33.61
N ARG A 38 -0.60 2.06 -33.47
CA ARG A 38 -1.39 1.56 -34.60
C ARG A 38 -2.21 2.64 -35.30
N SER A 39 -2.57 3.72 -34.60
CA SER A 39 -3.25 4.87 -35.22
C SER A 39 -2.42 5.50 -36.36
N SER A 40 -1.10 5.25 -36.41
CA SER A 40 -0.21 5.70 -37.48
C SER A 40 -0.61 5.24 -38.88
N VAL A 41 -1.43 4.18 -39.01
CA VAL A 41 -1.92 3.68 -40.30
C VAL A 41 -3.20 4.35 -40.77
N LEU A 42 -3.85 5.17 -39.92
CA LEU A 42 -5.12 5.82 -40.25
C LEU A 42 -4.96 6.85 -41.37
N SER A 43 -3.91 7.68 -41.30
CA SER A 43 -3.58 8.64 -42.35
C SER A 43 -2.14 9.15 -42.22
N SER A 44 -1.66 9.89 -43.24
CA SER A 44 -0.36 10.55 -43.18
C SER A 44 -0.23 11.54 -42.02
N ARG A 45 -1.35 12.14 -41.58
CA ARG A 45 -1.39 13.05 -40.44
C ARG A 45 -1.14 12.31 -39.12
N TRP A 46 -1.77 11.16 -38.93
CA TRP A 46 -1.67 10.38 -37.69
C TRP A 46 -0.35 9.62 -37.53
N ARG A 47 0.43 9.50 -38.61
CA ARG A 47 1.64 8.68 -38.69
C ARG A 47 2.63 8.87 -37.54
N TYR A 48 2.77 10.11 -37.05
CA TYR A 48 3.77 10.47 -36.04
C TYR A 48 3.17 11.09 -34.77
N GLU A 49 1.86 11.27 -34.67
CA GLU A 49 1.21 11.94 -33.52
C GLU A 49 1.42 11.18 -32.19
N TRP A 50 1.59 9.86 -32.24
CA TRP A 50 1.91 9.06 -31.06
C TRP A 50 3.33 9.34 -30.52
N SER A 51 4.26 9.80 -31.37
CA SER A 51 5.67 10.01 -30.99
C SER A 51 5.91 11.26 -30.14
N THR A 52 4.85 12.02 -29.85
CA THR A 52 4.91 13.25 -29.04
C THR A 52 4.08 13.16 -27.77
N ILE A 53 3.40 12.04 -27.52
CA ILE A 53 2.53 11.91 -26.34
C ILE A 53 3.36 11.90 -25.05
N PRO A 54 2.93 12.61 -23.99
CA PRO A 54 3.73 12.73 -22.77
C PRO A 54 3.73 11.49 -21.88
N HIS A 55 2.79 10.56 -22.07
CA HIS A 55 2.60 9.39 -21.21
C HIS A 55 2.91 8.11 -21.98
N LEU A 56 3.97 7.42 -21.57
CA LEU A 56 4.39 6.14 -22.13
C LEU A 56 4.13 5.05 -21.10
N ILE A 57 3.06 4.29 -21.30
CA ILE A 57 2.60 3.24 -20.38
C ILE A 57 2.79 1.89 -21.06
N PHE A 58 3.61 1.04 -20.44
CA PHE A 58 3.93 -0.32 -20.86
C PHE A 58 3.59 -1.28 -19.72
N ASP A 59 2.29 -1.45 -19.48
CA ASP A 59 1.76 -2.40 -18.51
C ASP A 59 1.34 -3.73 -19.18
N LYS A 60 0.91 -4.70 -18.37
CA LYS A 60 0.39 -6.01 -18.86
C LYS A 60 -0.77 -5.90 -19.86
N HIS A 61 -1.50 -4.78 -19.88
CA HIS A 61 -2.62 -4.53 -20.79
C HIS A 61 -2.20 -3.78 -22.06
N SER A 62 -0.98 -3.24 -22.09
CA SER A 62 -0.47 -2.39 -23.15
C SER A 62 -0.13 -3.15 -24.43
N VAL A 63 0.15 -4.45 -24.31
CA VAL A 63 0.44 -5.35 -25.43
C VAL A 63 -0.28 -6.69 -25.26
N PRO A 64 -0.68 -7.36 -26.36
CA PRO A 64 -1.22 -8.72 -26.29
C PRO A 64 -0.24 -9.67 -25.56
N LEU A 65 -0.76 -10.63 -24.79
CA LEU A 65 0.03 -11.64 -24.06
C LEU A 65 1.10 -12.32 -24.95
N SER A 66 0.76 -12.57 -26.21
CA SER A 66 1.68 -13.16 -27.20
C SER A 66 2.88 -12.29 -27.58
N LEU A 67 2.97 -11.05 -27.09
CA LEU A 67 4.07 -10.12 -27.34
C LEU A 67 4.79 -9.69 -26.05
N HIS A 68 4.38 -10.20 -24.88
CA HIS A 68 5.01 -9.83 -23.60
C HIS A 68 6.51 -10.13 -23.61
N TYR A 69 6.95 -11.26 -24.17
CA TYR A 69 8.38 -11.63 -24.30
C TYR A 69 9.20 -10.71 -25.23
N LYS A 70 8.56 -9.74 -25.90
CA LYS A 70 9.18 -8.72 -26.75
C LYS A 70 8.95 -7.31 -26.21
N LEU A 71 8.42 -7.17 -25.00
CA LEU A 71 8.07 -5.87 -24.43
C LEU A 71 9.29 -4.96 -24.36
N ASP A 72 10.44 -5.51 -23.95
CA ASP A 72 11.74 -4.86 -23.98
C ASP A 72 12.06 -4.21 -25.33
N LYS A 73 11.92 -4.97 -26.43
CA LYS A 73 12.18 -4.49 -27.81
C LYS A 73 11.17 -3.44 -28.23
N ILE A 74 9.92 -3.56 -27.80
CA ILE A 74 8.87 -2.59 -28.10
C ILE A 74 9.17 -1.26 -27.40
N VAL A 75 9.51 -1.31 -26.10
CA VAL A 75 9.91 -0.14 -25.32
C VAL A 75 11.12 0.54 -25.96
N ASP A 76 12.14 -0.25 -26.33
CA ASP A 76 13.35 0.26 -26.99
C ASP A 76 13.03 1.00 -28.31
N GLN A 77 12.14 0.44 -29.13
CA GLN A 77 11.72 1.08 -30.39
C GLN A 77 10.87 2.33 -30.15
N VAL A 78 9.96 2.30 -29.18
CA VAL A 78 9.14 3.47 -28.84
C VAL A 78 10.03 4.60 -28.34
N LEU A 79 10.92 4.34 -27.39
CA LEU A 79 11.85 5.35 -26.87
C LEU A 79 12.80 5.89 -27.94
N LEU A 80 13.22 5.07 -28.90
CA LEU A 80 14.07 5.50 -30.02
C LEU A 80 13.35 6.46 -30.98
N LEU A 81 12.05 6.23 -31.20
CA LEU A 81 11.22 7.01 -32.13
C LEU A 81 10.52 8.19 -31.45
N HIS A 82 10.49 8.22 -30.12
CA HIS A 82 9.86 9.28 -29.34
C HIS A 82 10.62 10.58 -29.48
N SER A 83 9.91 11.66 -29.78
CA SER A 83 10.48 13.00 -29.98
C SER A 83 9.84 14.09 -29.12
N GLY A 84 8.74 13.77 -28.42
CA GLY A 84 8.10 14.67 -27.46
C GLY A 84 8.70 14.57 -26.05
N PRO A 85 8.20 15.41 -25.12
CA PRO A 85 8.52 15.26 -23.71
C PRO A 85 7.98 13.93 -23.17
N ILE A 86 8.61 13.41 -22.11
CA ILE A 86 8.10 12.27 -21.34
C ILE A 86 7.85 12.76 -19.92
N HIS A 87 6.58 12.82 -19.52
CA HIS A 87 6.15 13.19 -18.17
C HIS A 87 5.83 11.96 -17.32
N LYS A 88 5.27 10.92 -17.92
CA LYS A 88 4.93 9.66 -17.24
C LYS A 88 5.53 8.49 -17.99
N PHE A 89 6.26 7.65 -17.27
CA PHE A 89 6.79 6.40 -17.79
C PHE A 89 6.42 5.27 -16.84
N VAL A 90 5.69 4.28 -17.35
CA VAL A 90 5.33 3.07 -16.61
C VAL A 90 5.87 1.89 -17.40
N PHE A 91 6.60 1.01 -16.71
CA PHE A 91 7.09 -0.21 -17.29
C PHE A 91 6.88 -1.37 -16.30
N ASP A 92 6.08 -2.34 -16.73
CA ASP A 92 5.82 -3.59 -16.02
C ASP A 92 6.47 -4.74 -16.77
N GLY A 93 7.65 -5.13 -16.28
CA GLY A 93 8.46 -6.22 -16.80
C GLY A 93 8.32 -7.53 -16.05
N SER A 94 7.37 -7.62 -15.12
CA SER A 94 7.19 -8.77 -14.20
C SER A 94 7.15 -10.13 -14.90
N ALA A 95 6.60 -10.17 -16.12
CA ALA A 95 6.47 -11.41 -16.88
C ALA A 95 7.68 -11.76 -17.78
N CYS A 96 8.56 -10.82 -18.15
CA CYS A 96 9.21 -10.92 -19.48
C CYS A 96 10.58 -10.23 -19.71
N LEU A 97 11.42 -9.96 -18.70
CA LEU A 97 12.78 -9.43 -18.94
C LEU A 97 13.87 -10.48 -18.93
N GLU A 98 14.38 -10.84 -20.10
CA GLU A 98 15.56 -11.71 -20.23
C GLU A 98 16.89 -10.94 -20.05
N ASP A 99 17.01 -9.75 -20.64
CA ASP A 99 18.20 -8.89 -20.57
C ASP A 99 17.86 -7.53 -19.94
N CYS A 100 18.44 -7.25 -18.78
CA CYS A 100 18.20 -6.00 -18.07
C CYS A 100 19.15 -4.86 -18.47
N SER A 101 20.08 -5.09 -19.41
CA SER A 101 21.01 -4.06 -19.90
C SER A 101 20.30 -2.94 -20.68
N VAL A 102 19.15 -3.25 -21.30
CA VAL A 102 18.33 -2.27 -22.04
C VAL A 102 17.70 -1.22 -21.11
N VAL A 103 17.36 -1.60 -19.88
CA VAL A 103 16.76 -0.71 -18.88
C VAL A 103 17.71 0.43 -18.52
N ASN A 104 19.03 0.16 -18.46
CA ASN A 104 20.05 1.20 -18.24
C ASN A 104 20.01 2.28 -19.32
N ARG A 105 19.78 1.88 -20.58
CA ARG A 105 19.64 2.82 -21.69
C ARG A 105 18.35 3.62 -21.57
N TRP A 106 17.25 2.97 -21.18
CA TRP A 106 15.97 3.66 -20.98
C TRP A 106 16.09 4.73 -19.90
N ILE A 107 16.65 4.38 -18.74
CA ILE A 107 16.88 5.33 -17.64
C ILE A 107 17.77 6.49 -18.11
N THR A 108 18.78 6.23 -18.94
CA THR A 108 19.61 7.29 -19.53
C THR A 108 18.79 8.23 -20.41
N VAL A 109 17.88 7.71 -21.24
CA VAL A 109 16.97 8.53 -22.06
C VAL A 109 15.98 9.31 -21.19
N LEU A 110 15.37 8.66 -20.21
CA LEU A 110 14.41 9.25 -19.29
C LEU A 110 15.04 10.36 -18.43
N SER A 111 16.31 10.21 -18.03
CA SER A 111 17.03 11.22 -17.24
C SER A 111 17.21 12.56 -17.96
N ARG A 112 17.09 12.56 -19.30
CA ARG A 112 17.16 13.77 -20.14
C ARG A 112 15.79 14.41 -20.40
N ASN A 113 14.73 13.83 -19.85
CA ASN A 113 13.36 14.29 -20.01
C ASN A 113 12.82 14.96 -18.74
N SER A 114 11.65 15.59 -18.86
CA SER A 114 10.95 16.25 -17.74
C SER A 114 10.04 15.26 -16.99
N LEU A 115 10.61 14.15 -16.53
CA LEU A 115 9.87 13.06 -15.89
C LEU A 115 9.22 13.50 -14.57
N LYS A 116 7.93 13.22 -14.43
CA LYS A 116 7.09 13.52 -13.26
C LYS A 116 6.65 12.24 -12.54
N GLU A 117 6.30 11.21 -13.29
CA GLU A 117 5.86 9.93 -12.74
C GLU A 117 6.70 8.82 -13.34
N LEU A 118 7.27 7.99 -12.48
CA LEU A 118 8.03 6.82 -12.87
C LEU A 118 7.57 5.60 -12.08
N VAL A 119 7.16 4.57 -12.81
CA VAL A 119 6.82 3.25 -12.26
C VAL A 119 7.67 2.21 -12.97
N LEU A 120 8.49 1.48 -12.22
CA LEU A 120 9.30 0.37 -12.73
C LEU A 120 9.00 -0.88 -11.91
N ARG A 121 8.50 -1.92 -12.58
CA ARG A 121 8.28 -3.24 -11.98
C ARG A 121 9.11 -4.28 -12.73
N PHE A 122 9.91 -5.04 -12.01
CA PHE A 122 10.77 -6.07 -12.57
C PHE A 122 10.24 -7.46 -12.21
N CYS A 123 11.00 -8.51 -12.54
CA CYS A 123 10.58 -9.89 -12.28
C CYS A 123 10.95 -10.26 -10.83
N PRO A 124 10.00 -10.74 -10.00
CA PRO A 124 10.27 -11.10 -8.60
C PRO A 124 11.39 -12.15 -8.45
N ASP A 125 11.46 -13.12 -9.35
CA ASP A 125 12.48 -14.18 -9.37
C ASP A 125 13.91 -13.65 -9.60
N ARG A 126 14.07 -12.36 -9.94
CA ARG A 126 15.36 -11.74 -10.27
C ARG A 126 15.41 -10.29 -9.80
N ILE A 127 16.02 -10.07 -8.63
CA ILE A 127 16.27 -8.73 -8.11
C ILE A 127 17.15 -7.94 -9.09
N TYR A 128 16.57 -6.92 -9.73
CA TYR A 128 17.28 -6.10 -10.71
C TYR A 128 18.13 -5.03 -10.02
N LYS A 129 19.42 -4.95 -10.37
CA LYS A 129 20.30 -3.86 -9.89
C LYS A 129 20.03 -2.58 -10.69
N LEU A 130 19.22 -1.70 -10.14
CA LEU A 130 18.83 -0.43 -10.75
C LEU A 130 20.04 0.53 -10.80
N PRO A 131 20.32 1.17 -11.95
CA PRO A 131 21.44 2.09 -12.07
C PRO A 131 21.19 3.38 -11.28
N SER A 132 22.25 3.90 -10.68
CA SER A 132 22.22 5.12 -9.87
C SER A 132 21.90 6.39 -10.69
N THR A 133 21.95 6.31 -12.03
CA THR A 133 21.61 7.40 -12.95
C THR A 133 20.17 7.88 -12.80
N LEU A 134 19.27 7.01 -12.32
CA LEU A 134 17.87 7.37 -12.09
C LEU A 134 17.73 8.51 -11.08
N PHE A 135 18.55 8.49 -10.03
CA PHE A 135 18.46 9.43 -8.89
C PHE A 135 18.94 10.85 -9.21
N PHE A 136 19.31 11.13 -10.46
CA PHE A 136 19.55 12.50 -10.94
C PHE A 136 18.29 13.16 -11.55
N CYS A 137 17.18 12.43 -11.67
CA CYS A 137 15.92 12.94 -12.22
C CYS A 137 15.18 13.83 -11.21
N LYS A 138 15.62 15.09 -11.01
CA LYS A 138 15.10 15.98 -9.96
C LYS A 138 13.60 16.30 -10.02
N GLY A 139 12.98 16.15 -11.20
CA GLY A 139 11.60 16.57 -11.46
C GLY A 139 10.50 15.58 -11.04
N ILE A 140 10.88 14.38 -10.57
CA ILE A 140 9.95 13.30 -10.22
C ILE A 140 9.08 13.72 -9.03
N VAL A 141 7.78 13.44 -9.15
CA VAL A 141 6.71 13.67 -8.17
C VAL A 141 6.21 12.35 -7.59
N ILE A 142 6.12 11.32 -8.43
CA ILE A 142 5.73 9.96 -8.03
C ILE A 142 6.82 8.99 -8.49
N LEU A 143 7.37 8.23 -7.55
CA LEU A 143 8.33 7.17 -7.81
C LEU A 143 7.81 5.86 -7.22
N GLU A 144 7.60 4.87 -8.09
CA GLU A 144 7.26 3.49 -7.71
C GLU A 144 8.34 2.55 -8.25
N LEU A 145 8.98 1.80 -7.36
CA LEU A 145 10.00 0.83 -7.71
C LEU A 145 9.65 -0.52 -7.09
N HIS A 146 9.61 -1.56 -7.92
CA HIS A 146 9.30 -2.92 -7.49
C HIS A 146 10.40 -3.89 -7.95
N ASP A 147 10.72 -4.90 -7.14
CA ASP A 147 11.58 -6.02 -7.51
C ASP A 147 13.02 -5.61 -7.89
N CYS A 148 13.63 -4.70 -7.11
CA CYS A 148 14.94 -4.15 -7.46
C CYS A 148 15.86 -3.85 -6.26
N GLU A 149 17.17 -3.90 -6.53
CA GLU A 149 18.22 -3.44 -5.63
C GLU A 149 18.76 -2.10 -6.15
N PHE A 150 18.95 -1.14 -5.25
CA PHE A 150 19.62 0.11 -5.63
C PHE A 150 20.48 0.70 -4.53
N ARG A 151 21.42 1.54 -4.96
CA ARG A 151 22.22 2.39 -4.07
C ARG A 151 22.14 3.83 -4.53
N LEU A 152 22.07 4.73 -3.57
CA LEU A 152 22.05 6.15 -3.88
C LEU A 152 23.44 6.63 -4.33
N PRO A 153 23.51 7.54 -5.33
CA PRO A 153 24.74 8.24 -5.62
C PRO A 153 25.25 9.00 -4.39
N ARG A 154 26.57 9.05 -4.17
CA ARG A 154 27.17 9.85 -3.07
C ARG A 154 26.81 11.33 -3.11
N VAL A 155 26.47 11.84 -4.29
CA VAL A 155 26.08 13.23 -4.55
C VAL A 155 24.57 13.40 -4.65
N PHE A 156 23.79 12.46 -4.12
CA PHE A 156 22.33 12.54 -4.14
C PHE A 156 21.83 13.73 -3.32
N GLU A 157 21.18 14.68 -4.01
CA GLU A 157 20.63 15.90 -3.41
C GLU A 157 19.14 15.79 -3.07
N GLY A 158 18.51 14.64 -3.32
CA GLY A 158 17.07 14.47 -3.20
C GLY A 158 16.33 14.69 -4.51
N PHE A 159 15.12 14.13 -4.57
CA PHE A 159 14.14 14.49 -5.59
C PHE A 159 13.40 15.75 -5.14
N GLY A 160 13.62 16.87 -5.83
CA GLY A 160 13.14 18.19 -5.40
C GLY A 160 11.62 18.39 -5.50
N SER A 161 10.87 17.43 -6.05
CA SER A 161 9.42 17.49 -6.22
C SER A 161 8.70 16.22 -5.78
N LEU A 162 9.39 15.26 -5.16
CA LEU A 162 8.82 13.95 -4.85
C LEU A 162 7.81 14.07 -3.71
N CYS A 163 6.56 13.70 -4.02
CA CYS A 163 5.43 13.68 -3.09
C CYS A 163 5.03 12.26 -2.70
N THR A 164 5.19 11.30 -3.60
CA THR A 164 4.81 9.90 -3.36
C THR A 164 5.97 8.96 -3.71
N LEU A 165 6.34 8.15 -2.73
CA LEU A 165 7.33 7.09 -2.86
C LEU A 165 6.67 5.75 -2.54
N SER A 166 6.73 4.80 -3.47
CA SER A 166 6.36 3.41 -3.25
C SER A 166 7.54 2.52 -3.56
N LEU A 167 7.91 1.69 -2.60
CA LEU A 167 9.00 0.73 -2.70
C LEU A 167 8.44 -0.62 -2.25
N GLU A 168 8.51 -1.63 -3.11
CA GLU A 168 7.97 -2.98 -2.84
C GLU A 168 8.96 -4.03 -3.35
N ASN A 169 9.24 -5.07 -2.57
CA ASN A 169 10.24 -6.08 -2.95
C ASN A 169 11.59 -5.45 -3.34
N VAL A 170 12.11 -4.53 -2.50
CA VAL A 170 13.36 -3.80 -2.80
C VAL A 170 14.48 -4.08 -1.80
N VAL A 171 15.71 -4.09 -2.32
CA VAL A 171 16.93 -4.19 -1.50
C VAL A 171 17.60 -2.82 -1.41
N ILE A 172 17.65 -2.25 -0.20
CA ILE A 172 18.24 -0.94 0.09
C ILE A 172 18.86 -0.95 1.49
N SER A 173 19.97 -0.24 1.69
CA SER A 173 20.59 -0.11 3.03
C SER A 173 19.89 0.93 3.92
N ASP A 174 19.96 0.75 5.24
CA ASP A 174 19.52 1.74 6.25
C ASP A 174 19.92 3.19 5.90
N ASN A 175 21.20 3.38 5.54
CA ASN A 175 21.75 4.71 5.27
C ASN A 175 21.16 5.31 3.99
N ASP A 176 21.02 4.52 2.94
CA ASP A 176 20.46 4.97 1.67
C ASP A 176 18.96 5.26 1.82
N PHE A 177 18.21 4.44 2.56
CA PHE A 177 16.81 4.70 2.87
C PHE A 177 16.64 6.01 3.66
N ALA A 178 17.36 6.17 4.77
CA ALA A 178 17.30 7.40 5.56
C ALA A 178 17.69 8.65 4.76
N THR A 179 18.68 8.52 3.85
CA THR A 179 19.08 9.60 2.95
C THR A 179 18.00 9.91 1.92
N LEU A 180 17.34 8.90 1.36
CA LEU A 180 16.23 9.07 0.41
C LEU A 180 15.10 9.88 1.04
N ILE A 181 14.64 9.47 2.22
CA ILE A 181 13.53 10.12 2.93
C ILE A 181 13.90 11.55 3.33
N SER A 182 15.05 11.74 3.99
CA SER A 182 15.45 13.06 4.52
C SER A 182 15.74 14.11 3.44
N LYS A 183 16.21 13.69 2.26
CA LYS A 183 16.50 14.61 1.14
C LYS A 183 15.27 14.95 0.30
N CYS A 184 14.19 14.18 0.40
CA CYS A 184 12.94 14.42 -0.34
C CYS A 184 11.93 15.16 0.54
N SER A 185 12.17 16.46 0.78
CA SER A 185 11.40 17.27 1.74
C SER A 185 9.91 17.46 1.46
N LEU A 186 9.44 17.17 0.24
CA LEU A 186 8.02 17.30 -0.15
C LEU A 186 7.25 15.99 -0.08
N LEU A 187 7.84 14.92 0.48
CA LEU A 187 7.18 13.63 0.65
C LEU A 187 5.92 13.78 1.51
N GLU A 188 4.79 13.37 0.93
CA GLU A 188 3.49 13.32 1.59
C GLU A 188 3.05 11.87 1.85
N LYS A 189 3.49 10.93 1.00
CA LYS A 189 3.13 9.51 1.06
C LYS A 189 4.34 8.62 0.87
N VAL A 190 4.51 7.66 1.77
CA VAL A 190 5.52 6.60 1.66
C VAL A 190 4.84 5.26 1.88
N ALA A 191 5.00 4.37 0.91
CA ALA A 191 4.71 2.94 1.05
C ALA A 191 6.04 2.18 0.91
N PHE A 192 6.37 1.37 1.91
CA PHE A 192 7.58 0.56 1.93
C PHE A 192 7.22 -0.86 2.37
N MET A 193 7.16 -1.77 1.39
CA MET A 193 6.63 -3.12 1.53
C MET A 193 7.70 -4.13 1.10
N ASP A 194 7.71 -5.32 1.69
CA ASP A 194 8.58 -6.45 1.32
C ASP A 194 10.04 -6.02 1.07
N PHE A 195 10.71 -5.40 2.04
CA PHE A 195 12.03 -4.82 1.82
C PHE A 195 13.15 -5.58 2.53
N TYR A 196 14.35 -5.49 1.98
CA TYR A 196 15.52 -6.21 2.48
C TYR A 196 16.75 -5.30 2.60
N GLY A 197 17.64 -5.65 3.53
CA GLY A 197 18.88 -4.90 3.79
C GLY A 197 18.70 -3.60 4.57
N CYS A 198 17.46 -3.28 4.95
CA CYS A 198 17.11 -2.16 5.82
C CYS A 198 16.32 -2.70 7.01
N SER A 199 16.84 -2.51 8.23
CA SER A 199 16.16 -2.97 9.46
C SER A 199 15.77 -1.82 10.37
N ARG A 200 16.40 -0.64 10.26
CA ARG A 200 16.10 0.53 11.11
C ARG A 200 15.54 1.67 10.28
N LEU A 201 14.23 1.80 10.31
CA LEU A 201 13.49 2.69 9.42
C LEU A 201 13.45 4.10 10.01
N ARG A 202 14.18 5.04 9.39
CA ARG A 202 14.24 6.44 9.85
C ARG A 202 13.45 7.38 8.94
N PHE A 203 12.47 8.06 9.53
CA PHE A 203 11.61 9.01 8.83
C PHE A 203 11.82 10.43 9.36
N ASN A 204 12.49 11.23 8.54
CA ASN A 204 12.60 12.68 8.71
C ASN A 204 11.95 13.36 7.49
N ALA A 205 10.63 13.48 7.54
CA ALA A 205 9.80 13.93 6.43
C ALA A 205 8.69 14.88 6.94
N PRO A 206 8.94 16.20 6.95
CA PRO A 206 8.07 17.16 7.65
C PRO A 206 6.66 17.27 7.07
N ASN A 207 6.47 16.90 5.79
CA ASN A 207 5.18 16.96 5.10
C ASN A 207 4.49 15.59 5.01
N LEU A 208 5.05 14.55 5.64
CA LEU A 208 4.52 13.18 5.55
C LEU A 208 3.15 13.09 6.21
N ARG A 209 2.16 12.62 5.46
CA ARG A 209 0.77 12.44 5.88
C ARG A 209 0.37 10.99 5.96
N GLU A 210 0.95 10.15 5.11
CA GLU A 210 0.62 8.73 4.98
C GLU A 210 1.90 7.90 4.94
N LEU A 211 1.99 6.97 5.89
CA LEU A 211 3.08 6.02 6.00
C LEU A 211 2.53 4.61 6.08
N ILE A 212 2.91 3.78 5.11
CA ILE A 212 2.56 2.36 5.05
C ILE A 212 3.88 1.59 5.04
N ILE A 213 4.03 0.70 6.02
CA ILE A 213 5.18 -0.18 6.18
C ILE A 213 4.64 -1.60 6.26
N ASP A 214 5.29 -2.51 5.53
CA ASP A 214 5.09 -3.94 5.58
C ASP A 214 6.42 -4.64 5.35
N GLY A 215 6.76 -5.67 6.12
CA GLY A 215 8.06 -6.31 6.04
C GLY A 215 8.73 -6.54 7.38
N LEU A 216 9.99 -6.98 7.31
CA LEU A 216 10.83 -7.29 8.46
C LEU A 216 11.73 -6.11 8.82
N PHE A 217 11.64 -5.64 10.06
CA PHE A 217 12.46 -4.55 10.57
C PHE A 217 12.67 -4.66 12.09
N GLU A 218 13.74 -4.05 12.59
CA GLU A 218 14.10 -3.96 14.01
C GLU A 218 13.43 -2.77 14.71
N ASP A 219 13.33 -1.60 14.07
CA ASP A 219 12.74 -0.42 14.71
C ASP A 219 12.30 0.65 13.69
N ILE A 220 11.35 1.49 14.10
CA ILE A 220 10.87 2.64 13.35
C ILE A 220 11.15 3.89 14.16
N TYR A 221 11.75 4.90 13.52
CA TYR A 221 12.03 6.21 14.11
C TYR A 221 11.30 7.31 13.36
N LEU A 222 10.27 7.87 13.99
CA LEU A 222 9.50 9.02 13.48
C LEU A 222 10.08 10.32 14.07
N GLU A 223 11.14 10.86 13.45
CA GLU A 223 11.90 11.99 14.01
C GLU A 223 11.22 13.35 13.78
N ASN A 224 10.65 13.56 12.59
CA ASN A 224 10.08 14.85 12.17
C ASN A 224 8.93 14.63 11.20
N THR A 225 7.82 14.09 11.71
CA THR A 225 6.60 13.77 10.95
C THR A 225 5.35 14.33 11.66
N PRO A 226 5.26 15.66 11.85
CA PRO A 226 4.29 16.30 12.75
C PRO A 226 2.83 16.27 12.27
N ASP A 227 2.63 15.98 10.98
CA ASP A 227 1.33 15.99 10.30
C ASP A 227 0.95 14.58 9.77
N LEU A 228 1.59 13.53 10.30
CA LEU A 228 1.25 12.15 9.97
C LEU A 228 -0.18 11.85 10.43
N ALA A 229 -1.05 11.55 9.48
CA ALA A 229 -2.47 11.29 9.70
C ALA A 229 -2.82 9.81 9.53
N ILE A 230 -2.08 9.09 8.69
CA ILE A 230 -2.28 7.67 8.41
C ILE A 230 -0.98 6.93 8.67
N LEU A 231 -1.01 5.97 9.60
CA LEU A 231 0.09 5.03 9.84
C LEU A 231 -0.46 3.60 9.74
N SER A 232 0.10 2.84 8.81
CA SER A 232 -0.11 1.39 8.71
C SER A 232 1.24 0.71 8.84
N VAL A 233 1.36 -0.21 9.80
CA VAL A 233 2.58 -0.98 10.03
C VAL A 233 2.18 -2.44 10.12
N GLY A 234 2.78 -3.27 9.27
CA GLY A 234 2.78 -4.73 9.36
C GLY A 234 4.20 -5.22 9.62
N LEU A 235 4.33 -6.22 10.48
CA LEU A 235 5.59 -6.89 10.78
C LEU A 235 5.44 -8.37 10.42
N ASP A 236 6.11 -8.78 9.36
CA ASP A 236 6.07 -10.17 8.87
C ASP A 236 6.82 -11.10 9.84
N ASP A 237 6.58 -12.41 9.76
CA ASP A 237 7.35 -13.38 10.50
C ASP A 237 8.72 -13.60 9.86
N ALA A 238 9.74 -13.79 10.71
CA ALA A 238 11.07 -14.17 10.21
C ALA A 238 11.04 -15.55 9.53
N ASP A 239 10.11 -16.41 9.95
CA ASP A 239 9.92 -17.77 9.45
C ASP A 239 9.25 -17.80 8.05
N ASP A 240 8.62 -16.71 7.62
CA ASP A 240 8.02 -16.60 6.26
C ASP A 240 9.09 -16.43 5.16
N LEU A 241 10.38 -16.26 5.54
CA LEU A 241 11.49 -16.17 4.60
C LEU A 241 12.13 -17.53 4.24
N ASP A 242 11.63 -18.64 4.77
CA ASP A 242 12.17 -19.97 4.52
C ASP A 242 11.66 -20.60 3.20
N ASP A 243 11.96 -19.96 2.07
CA ASP A 243 12.03 -20.65 0.77
C ASP A 243 13.02 -19.97 -0.18
N GLU A 244 14.28 -19.82 0.23
CA GLU A 244 15.48 -20.09 -0.59
C GLU A 244 16.78 -19.67 0.13
N GLY A 245 17.44 -20.66 0.75
CA GLY A 245 18.90 -20.64 0.93
C GLY A 245 19.39 -20.64 2.38
N ASP A 246 20.07 -21.73 2.73
CA ASP A 246 20.91 -21.93 3.91
C ASP A 246 21.54 -20.62 4.43
N SER A 247 21.08 -20.17 5.59
CA SER A 247 21.79 -19.24 6.44
C SER A 247 21.58 -19.65 7.88
N ASP A 248 22.49 -20.48 8.39
CA ASP A 248 22.73 -20.69 9.81
C ASP A 248 22.86 -19.32 10.52
N ASN A 249 21.76 -18.77 11.04
CA ASN A 249 21.78 -17.65 11.97
C ASN A 249 20.98 -18.06 13.22
N GLU A 250 21.62 -18.89 14.06
CA GLU A 250 21.24 -19.14 15.46
C GLU A 250 21.40 -17.87 16.36
N ASP A 251 21.18 -16.66 15.82
CA ASP A 251 21.44 -15.39 16.52
C ASP A 251 20.18 -14.52 16.73
N LEU A 252 18.96 -15.05 16.53
CA LEU A 252 17.71 -14.35 16.83
C LEU A 252 17.27 -14.40 18.30
N GLU A 253 18.11 -14.93 19.21
CA GLU A 253 17.84 -14.91 20.67
C GLU A 253 18.13 -13.57 21.35
N ASN A 254 18.73 -12.60 20.65
CA ASN A 254 18.84 -11.22 21.14
C ASN A 254 17.67 -10.37 20.65
N LYS A 255 16.47 -10.59 21.21
CA LYS A 255 15.36 -9.60 21.13
C LYS A 255 15.77 -8.33 21.87
N GLU A 256 16.59 -7.49 21.23
CA GLU A 256 16.69 -6.09 21.62
C GLU A 256 15.27 -5.52 21.66
N HIS A 257 14.93 -4.80 22.72
CA HIS A 257 13.56 -4.37 22.97
C HIS A 257 13.15 -3.40 21.87
N TYR A 258 12.31 -3.87 20.95
CA TYR A 258 11.58 -3.05 20.00
C TYR A 258 10.88 -1.91 20.73
N ASN A 259 11.26 -0.67 20.45
CA ASN A 259 10.70 0.50 21.12
C ASN A 259 9.67 1.21 20.24
N PHE A 260 8.84 0.42 19.55
CA PHE A 260 7.79 0.92 18.66
C PHE A 260 6.82 1.86 19.38
N MET A 261 6.65 1.68 20.70
CA MET A 261 5.89 2.59 21.56
C MET A 261 6.41 4.03 21.54
N THR A 262 7.72 4.24 21.41
CA THR A 262 8.29 5.60 21.26
C THR A 262 7.82 6.26 19.96
N SER A 263 7.68 5.49 18.89
CA SER A 263 7.15 5.99 17.62
C SER A 263 5.66 6.31 17.67
N LEU A 264 4.86 5.46 18.31
CA LEU A 264 3.44 5.75 18.56
C LEU A 264 3.24 7.02 19.40
N ASN A 265 4.08 7.23 20.42
CA ASN A 265 4.09 8.44 21.23
C ASN A 265 4.44 9.71 20.43
N ALA A 266 5.16 9.58 19.31
CA ALA A 266 5.57 10.69 18.47
C ALA A 266 4.46 11.21 17.54
N VAL A 267 3.33 10.49 17.40
CA VAL A 267 2.26 10.80 16.42
C VAL A 267 0.85 10.96 17.01
N PRO A 268 0.64 11.90 17.95
CA PRO A 268 -0.64 12.06 18.64
C PRO A 268 -1.80 12.57 17.76
N LYS A 269 -1.51 13.09 16.56
CA LYS A 269 -2.51 13.62 15.60
C LYS A 269 -3.01 12.58 14.60
N ILE A 270 -2.60 11.33 14.74
CA ILE A 270 -3.00 10.26 13.84
C ILE A 270 -4.54 10.14 13.76
N GLU A 271 -5.05 10.03 12.54
CA GLU A 271 -6.47 9.84 12.25
C GLU A 271 -6.80 8.37 11.96
N ASN A 272 -5.88 7.65 11.32
CA ASN A 272 -6.02 6.25 10.96
C ASN A 272 -4.78 5.47 11.42
N LEU A 273 -4.97 4.49 12.29
CA LEU A 273 -3.92 3.58 12.75
C LEU A 273 -4.25 2.16 12.33
N SER A 274 -3.29 1.51 11.68
CA SER A 274 -3.37 0.11 11.28
C SER A 274 -2.15 -0.64 11.81
N LEU A 275 -2.38 -1.63 12.66
CA LEU A 275 -1.36 -2.53 13.19
C LEU A 275 -1.66 -3.93 12.66
N ARG A 276 -0.79 -4.43 11.79
CA ARG A 276 -1.01 -5.66 11.02
C ARG A 276 0.02 -6.72 11.40
N HIS A 277 -0.29 -7.98 11.08
CA HIS A 277 0.59 -9.13 11.32
C HIS A 277 1.05 -9.17 12.79
N ASN A 278 2.33 -9.41 13.05
CA ASN A 278 2.88 -9.60 14.40
C ASN A 278 3.14 -8.31 15.19
N MET A 279 2.55 -7.18 14.78
CA MET A 279 2.73 -5.90 15.48
C MET A 279 2.18 -5.90 16.91
N LEU A 280 1.15 -6.70 17.21
CA LEU A 280 0.63 -6.81 18.57
C LEU A 280 1.59 -7.56 19.50
N GLU A 281 2.28 -8.59 19.01
CA GLU A 281 3.31 -9.31 19.76
C GLU A 281 4.48 -8.39 20.14
N LEU A 282 4.81 -7.46 19.24
CA LEU A 282 5.81 -6.43 19.48
C LEU A 282 5.43 -5.52 20.67
N LEU A 283 4.18 -5.07 20.68
CA LEU A 283 3.63 -4.22 21.74
C LEU A 283 3.47 -5.00 23.05
N ALA A 284 3.23 -6.30 22.97
CA ALA A 284 3.04 -7.19 24.12
C ALA A 284 4.34 -7.40 24.92
N GLY A 285 5.49 -7.27 24.27
CA GLY A 285 6.81 -7.27 24.91
C GLY A 285 7.13 -5.99 25.69
N ASP A 286 6.38 -4.90 25.46
CA ASP A 286 6.70 -3.60 26.04
C ASP A 286 5.91 -3.32 27.33
N SER A 287 6.63 -3.13 28.44
CA SER A 287 6.09 -2.79 29.76
C SER A 287 5.41 -1.40 29.84
N LEU A 288 5.32 -0.68 28.72
CA LEU A 288 4.92 0.73 28.64
C LEU A 288 3.48 0.97 28.19
N LEU A 289 2.61 -0.05 28.15
CA LEU A 289 1.21 0.13 27.73
C LEU A 289 0.48 1.25 28.50
N ASP A 290 0.83 1.51 29.76
CA ASP A 290 0.26 2.62 30.55
C ASP A 290 0.64 4.04 30.04
N ARG A 291 1.42 4.17 28.96
CA ARG A 291 1.97 5.44 28.47
C ARG A 291 1.52 5.85 27.08
N LEU A 292 0.58 5.14 26.44
CA LEU A 292 0.05 5.60 25.15
C LEU A 292 -0.54 7.02 25.28
N PRO A 293 -0.36 7.87 24.25
CA PRO A 293 -0.93 9.20 24.27
C PRO A 293 -2.44 9.10 24.02
N THR A 294 -3.20 10.10 24.47
CA THR A 294 -4.59 10.23 24.04
C THR A 294 -4.65 10.68 22.59
N TYR A 295 -5.02 9.75 21.70
CA TYR A 295 -5.24 9.99 20.28
C TYR A 295 -6.56 10.73 20.06
N SER A 296 -6.51 12.05 20.21
CA SER A 296 -7.70 12.91 20.12
C SER A 296 -8.28 13.05 18.71
N TYR A 297 -7.62 12.49 17.70
CA TYR A 297 -7.99 12.55 16.29
C TYR A 297 -8.23 11.18 15.65
N LEU A 298 -7.95 10.08 16.37
CA LEU A 298 -8.00 8.73 15.83
C LEU A 298 -9.44 8.29 15.60
N LYS A 299 -9.83 8.25 14.33
CA LYS A 299 -11.17 7.87 13.86
C LYS A 299 -11.23 6.43 13.41
N LYS A 300 -10.12 5.87 12.89
CA LYS A 300 -10.07 4.51 12.34
C LYS A 300 -8.97 3.71 12.98
N LEU A 301 -9.33 2.55 13.53
CA LEU A 301 -8.39 1.58 14.08
C LEU A 301 -8.57 0.23 13.39
N TYR A 302 -7.51 -0.27 12.77
CA TYR A 302 -7.45 -1.57 12.12
C TYR A 302 -6.40 -2.44 12.82
N LEU A 303 -6.79 -3.62 13.27
CA LEU A 303 -5.92 -4.57 13.97
C LEU A 303 -6.09 -5.94 13.34
N THR A 304 -5.00 -6.62 13.01
CA THR A 304 -5.03 -8.02 12.55
C THR A 304 -4.29 -8.94 13.50
N CYS A 305 -4.43 -10.25 13.27
CA CYS A 305 -3.78 -11.30 14.06
C CYS A 305 -4.06 -11.15 15.56
N VAL A 306 -5.30 -10.78 15.91
CA VAL A 306 -5.68 -10.54 17.30
C VAL A 306 -6.00 -11.87 17.97
N ASN A 307 -5.00 -12.44 18.64
CA ASN A 307 -5.22 -13.59 19.52
C ASN A 307 -5.99 -13.19 20.80
N PHE A 308 -7.24 -13.63 20.91
CA PHE A 308 -8.11 -13.32 22.05
C PHE A 308 -7.85 -14.16 23.30
N GLU A 309 -7.03 -15.22 23.18
CA GLU A 309 -6.61 -16.04 24.32
C GLU A 309 -5.34 -15.49 24.98
N ASP A 310 -4.57 -14.63 24.28
CA ASP A 310 -3.44 -13.93 24.89
C ASP A 310 -3.87 -12.70 25.68
N THR A 311 -3.73 -12.81 27.01
CA THR A 311 -3.94 -11.71 27.96
C THR A 311 -3.18 -10.41 27.63
N LYS A 312 -2.03 -10.49 26.95
CA LYS A 312 -1.27 -9.30 26.54
C LYS A 312 -1.94 -8.59 25.38
N HIS A 313 -2.42 -9.32 24.37
CA HIS A 313 -3.22 -8.76 23.28
C HIS A 313 -4.48 -8.09 23.82
N ILE A 314 -5.19 -8.73 24.76
CA ILE A 314 -6.33 -8.13 25.44
C ILE A 314 -5.96 -6.82 26.17
N ALA A 315 -4.82 -6.79 26.86
CA ALA A 315 -4.34 -5.57 27.53
C ALA A 315 -4.04 -4.44 26.54
N ILE A 316 -3.43 -4.75 25.39
CA ILE A 316 -3.16 -3.78 24.31
C ILE A 316 -4.45 -3.20 23.76
N LEU A 317 -5.44 -4.05 23.44
CA LEU A 317 -6.75 -3.62 22.96
C LEU A 317 -7.41 -2.66 23.94
N ARG A 318 -7.43 -3.01 25.23
CA ARG A 318 -7.99 -2.16 26.29
C ARG A 318 -7.27 -0.81 26.36
N CYS A 319 -5.96 -0.80 26.19
CA CYS A 319 -5.19 0.43 26.18
C CYS A 319 -5.48 1.31 24.95
N LEU A 320 -5.52 0.72 23.76
CA LEU A 320 -5.86 1.42 22.52
C LEU A 320 -7.27 2.03 22.58
N PHE A 321 -8.24 1.28 23.09
CA PHE A 321 -9.63 1.76 23.23
C PHE A 321 -9.73 2.95 24.20
N ARG A 322 -8.98 2.93 25.30
CA ARG A 322 -8.90 4.07 26.24
C ARG A 322 -8.23 5.29 25.63
N SER A 323 -7.24 5.05 24.77
CA SER A 323 -6.46 6.09 24.12
C SER A 323 -7.18 6.71 22.91
N ALA A 324 -8.26 6.11 22.40
CA ALA A 324 -8.99 6.52 21.20
C ALA A 324 -10.42 7.03 21.50
N PRO A 325 -10.61 8.19 22.15
CA PRO A 325 -11.94 8.64 22.63
C PRO A 325 -12.91 9.02 21.50
N VAL A 326 -12.41 9.32 20.30
CA VAL A 326 -13.21 9.77 19.13
C VAL A 326 -13.30 8.72 18.03
N LEU A 327 -13.03 7.45 18.35
CA LEU A 327 -13.02 6.34 17.39
C LEU A 327 -14.39 6.18 16.71
N GLU A 328 -14.40 6.17 15.38
CA GLU A 328 -15.59 6.05 14.53
C GLU A 328 -15.70 4.67 13.85
N GLU A 329 -14.57 4.08 13.49
CA GLU A 329 -14.44 2.79 12.81
C GLU A 329 -13.43 1.90 13.54
N LEU A 330 -13.85 0.71 13.95
CA LEU A 330 -13.00 -0.32 14.53
C LEU A 330 -13.09 -1.58 13.66
N THR A 331 -11.95 -2.07 13.20
CA THR A 331 -11.84 -3.35 12.51
C THR A 331 -10.83 -4.22 13.23
N ILE A 332 -11.26 -5.45 13.52
CA ILE A 332 -10.44 -6.47 14.19
C ILE A 332 -10.53 -7.75 13.37
N GLU A 333 -9.39 -8.26 12.93
CA GLU A 333 -9.25 -9.61 12.39
C GLU A 333 -8.67 -10.50 13.49
N ALA A 334 -9.48 -11.45 13.95
CA ALA A 334 -9.10 -12.37 15.00
C ALA A 334 -8.14 -13.44 14.47
N ASP A 335 -7.29 -13.94 15.35
CA ASP A 335 -6.41 -15.09 15.08
C ASP A 335 -6.32 -15.91 16.37
N SER A 336 -7.49 -16.39 16.78
CA SER A 336 -7.62 -17.24 17.95
C SER A 336 -7.42 -18.69 17.52
N VAL A 337 -6.76 -19.49 18.35
CA VAL A 337 -6.78 -20.95 18.22
C VAL A 337 -7.85 -21.52 19.15
N ASP A 338 -8.52 -22.62 18.77
CA ASP A 338 -9.48 -23.31 19.66
C ASP A 338 -8.70 -24.06 20.77
N SER A 339 -8.13 -23.31 21.72
CA SER A 339 -7.46 -23.89 22.87
C SER A 339 -8.44 -24.03 24.03
N SER A 340 -8.57 -25.24 24.55
CA SER A 340 -9.52 -25.59 25.62
C SER A 340 -9.25 -24.93 27.00
N ASN A 341 -8.46 -23.86 27.07
CA ASN A 341 -8.17 -23.14 28.29
C ASN A 341 -9.24 -22.08 28.58
N PRO A 342 -9.63 -21.87 29.85
CA PRO A 342 -10.57 -20.82 30.21
C PRO A 342 -9.88 -19.47 30.00
N ALA A 343 -10.25 -18.80 28.91
CA ALA A 343 -9.76 -17.46 28.65
C ALA A 343 -10.14 -16.51 29.77
N ALA A 344 -9.23 -15.61 30.13
CA ALA A 344 -9.54 -14.50 31.02
C ALA A 344 -10.67 -13.66 30.40
N SER A 345 -11.59 -13.15 31.23
CA SER A 345 -12.64 -12.25 30.74
C SER A 345 -12.03 -11.04 30.05
N PHE A 346 -12.58 -10.64 28.90
CA PHE A 346 -12.07 -9.52 28.10
C PHE A 346 -12.04 -8.20 28.90
N TRP A 347 -13.02 -7.99 29.80
CA TRP A 347 -13.02 -6.90 30.78
C TRP A 347 -13.21 -7.38 32.22
N GLU A 348 -12.35 -6.94 33.13
CA GLU A 348 -12.48 -7.23 34.56
C GLU A 348 -13.09 -6.04 35.34
N GLY A 349 -14.05 -6.35 36.23
CA GLY A 349 -14.45 -5.46 37.33
C GLY A 349 -15.14 -4.14 36.96
N LYS A 350 -14.80 -3.05 37.68
CA LYS A 350 -15.46 -1.74 37.60
C LYS A 350 -15.11 -0.92 36.36
N GLU A 351 -14.01 -1.25 35.67
CA GLU A 351 -13.51 -0.51 34.51
C GLU A 351 -14.46 -0.59 33.30
N CYS A 352 -15.24 -1.67 33.22
CA CYS A 352 -16.27 -1.92 32.21
C CYS A 352 -17.47 -0.96 32.34
N ALA A 353 -17.81 -0.51 33.55
CA ALA A 353 -19.07 0.18 33.80
C ALA A 353 -19.12 1.60 33.22
N ASP A 354 -17.98 2.29 33.14
CA ASP A 354 -17.89 3.70 32.76
C ASP A 354 -17.39 3.93 31.33
N PHE A 355 -16.76 2.92 30.71
CA PHE A 355 -16.22 3.06 29.36
C PHE A 355 -17.33 3.08 28.30
N ARG A 356 -17.28 4.04 27.36
CA ARG A 356 -18.24 4.16 26.26
C ARG A 356 -17.55 4.52 24.95
N PHE A 357 -17.95 3.86 23.88
CA PHE A 357 -17.61 4.23 22.51
C PHE A 357 -18.61 5.28 22.00
N ASN A 358 -18.42 6.53 22.40
CA ASN A 358 -19.38 7.60 22.11
C ASN A 358 -19.51 7.97 20.62
N HIS A 359 -18.51 7.58 19.80
CA HIS A 359 -18.41 7.96 18.39
C HIS A 359 -18.38 6.75 17.45
N LEU A 360 -18.33 5.52 17.95
CA LEU A 360 -18.16 4.33 17.12
C LEU A 360 -19.43 4.05 16.32
N ARG A 361 -19.30 4.08 14.99
CA ARG A 361 -20.40 3.89 14.03
C ARG A 361 -20.29 2.54 13.34
N TYR A 362 -19.08 2.07 13.08
CA TYR A 362 -18.85 0.80 12.39
C TYR A 362 -17.90 -0.07 13.19
N LEU A 363 -18.32 -1.30 13.44
CA LEU A 363 -17.48 -2.37 13.95
C LEU A 363 -17.41 -3.47 12.90
N THR A 364 -16.20 -3.90 12.55
CA THR A 364 -15.95 -5.07 11.72
C THR A 364 -15.14 -6.07 12.53
N VAL A 365 -15.62 -7.30 12.66
CA VAL A 365 -14.87 -8.39 13.28
C VAL A 365 -14.84 -9.57 12.31
N THR A 366 -13.65 -9.99 11.90
CA THR A 366 -13.45 -11.08 10.93
C THR A 366 -12.65 -12.22 11.53
N GLU A 367 -12.70 -13.38 10.88
CA GLU A 367 -11.97 -14.61 11.27
C GLU A 367 -12.27 -15.06 12.71
N ILE A 368 -13.52 -14.86 13.17
CA ILE A 368 -13.91 -15.27 14.53
C ILE A 368 -14.27 -16.76 14.60
N LEU A 369 -13.78 -17.45 15.62
CA LEU A 369 -14.15 -18.83 15.94
C LEU A 369 -15.38 -18.92 16.87
N GLY A 370 -15.76 -17.79 17.49
CA GLY A 370 -16.84 -17.73 18.48
C GLY A 370 -16.39 -18.15 19.87
N VAL A 371 -15.09 -18.03 20.18
CA VAL A 371 -14.56 -18.31 21.52
C VAL A 371 -15.06 -17.27 22.54
N GLY A 372 -14.96 -17.59 23.83
CA GLY A 372 -15.49 -16.76 24.92
C GLY A 372 -15.11 -15.27 24.81
N PRO A 373 -13.82 -14.90 24.74
CA PRO A 373 -13.41 -13.50 24.75
C PRO A 373 -13.77 -12.72 23.48
N GLU A 374 -13.79 -13.37 22.31
CA GLU A 374 -14.31 -12.75 21.07
C GLU A 374 -15.77 -12.34 21.25
N MET A 375 -16.57 -13.27 21.79
CA MET A 375 -18.00 -13.05 22.02
C MET A 375 -18.22 -12.00 23.11
N GLU A 376 -17.37 -11.95 24.15
CA GLU A 376 -17.39 -10.91 25.17
C GLU A 376 -17.02 -9.53 24.61
N LEU A 377 -16.02 -9.42 23.72
CA LEU A 377 -15.71 -8.18 23.03
C LEU A 377 -16.93 -7.69 22.25
N ILE A 378 -17.53 -8.55 21.42
CA ILE A 378 -18.68 -8.19 20.59
C ILE A 378 -19.85 -7.73 21.47
N GLU A 379 -20.17 -8.49 22.53
CA GLU A 379 -21.22 -8.13 23.49
C GLU A 379 -20.91 -6.78 24.15
N PHE A 380 -19.67 -6.57 24.58
CA PHE A 380 -19.24 -5.33 25.22
C PHE A 380 -19.38 -4.13 24.30
N VAL A 381 -18.88 -4.22 23.06
CA VAL A 381 -18.96 -3.10 22.11
C VAL A 381 -20.42 -2.78 21.80
N LEU A 382 -21.25 -3.80 21.56
CA LEU A 382 -22.70 -3.60 21.35
C LEU A 382 -23.38 -2.93 22.55
N ALA A 383 -23.03 -3.31 23.77
CA ALA A 383 -23.60 -2.76 25.00
C ALA A 383 -23.10 -1.35 25.33
N ASN A 384 -21.95 -0.92 24.79
CA ASN A 384 -21.29 0.35 25.15
C ASN A 384 -21.14 1.35 23.99
N SER A 385 -21.75 1.08 22.83
CA SER A 385 -21.71 1.95 21.64
C SER A 385 -23.10 2.52 21.33
N PRO A 386 -23.48 3.69 21.88
CA PRO A 386 -24.81 4.26 21.73
C PRO A 386 -25.13 4.75 20.30
N VAL A 387 -24.11 5.00 19.47
CA VAL A 387 -24.26 5.52 18.10
C VAL A 387 -23.88 4.52 17.01
N LEU A 388 -23.67 3.25 17.37
CA LEU A 388 -23.30 2.20 16.42
C LEU A 388 -24.36 2.03 15.33
N GLU A 389 -23.94 2.02 14.08
CA GLU A 389 -24.80 1.88 12.89
C GLU A 389 -24.75 0.45 12.36
N THR A 390 -23.55 -0.12 12.25
CA THR A 390 -23.39 -1.46 11.67
C THR A 390 -22.29 -2.25 12.37
N LEU A 391 -22.59 -3.52 12.63
CA LEU A 391 -21.64 -4.57 12.99
C LEU A 391 -21.51 -5.52 11.79
N PHE A 392 -20.33 -5.57 11.20
CA PHE A 392 -19.95 -6.54 10.17
C PHE A 392 -19.23 -7.71 10.81
N ILE A 393 -19.65 -8.93 10.45
CA ILE A 393 -19.07 -10.17 10.96
C ILE A 393 -18.69 -11.07 9.79
N ARG A 394 -17.51 -11.68 9.88
CA ARG A 394 -17.08 -12.83 9.09
C ARG A 394 -16.59 -13.90 10.06
N LEU A 395 -17.09 -15.12 9.91
CA LEU A 395 -16.62 -16.25 10.69
C LEU A 395 -15.39 -16.86 10.02
N ASP A 396 -14.52 -17.47 10.81
CA ASP A 396 -13.46 -18.31 10.28
C ASP A 396 -14.06 -19.55 9.57
N ASN A 397 -13.37 -20.03 8.53
CA ASN A 397 -13.80 -21.20 7.75
C ASN A 397 -13.85 -22.51 8.57
N ASP A 398 -13.13 -22.58 9.69
CA ASP A 398 -13.07 -23.75 10.57
C ASP A 398 -14.25 -23.83 11.56
N VAL A 399 -15.14 -22.83 11.57
CA VAL A 399 -16.31 -22.82 12.44
C VAL A 399 -17.29 -23.94 12.08
N CYS A 400 -17.50 -24.86 13.02
CA CYS A 400 -18.41 -25.99 12.83
C CYS A 400 -19.92 -25.65 12.99
N ASP A 401 -20.28 -24.61 13.75
CA ASP A 401 -21.67 -24.23 14.04
C ASP A 401 -21.88 -22.71 14.00
N GLU A 402 -21.77 -22.16 12.79
CA GLU A 402 -21.98 -20.74 12.50
C GLU A 402 -23.34 -20.23 13.02
N VAL A 403 -24.39 -21.05 12.86
CA VAL A 403 -25.76 -20.69 13.23
C VAL A 403 -25.87 -20.44 14.73
N LYS A 404 -25.17 -21.23 15.55
CA LYS A 404 -25.13 -21.03 17.01
C LYS A 404 -24.47 -19.70 17.36
N ILE A 405 -23.34 -19.37 16.75
CA ILE A 405 -22.61 -18.11 16.98
C ILE A 405 -23.49 -16.92 16.61
N TYR A 406 -24.05 -16.90 15.39
CA TYR A 406 -24.94 -15.84 14.94
C TYR A 406 -26.17 -15.68 15.84
N LYS A 407 -26.79 -16.80 16.28
CA LYS A 407 -27.92 -16.76 17.22
C LYS A 407 -27.53 -16.14 18.56
N GLN A 408 -26.32 -16.38 19.03
CA GLN A 408 -25.82 -15.80 20.28
C GLN A 408 -25.59 -14.29 20.11
N ILE A 409 -24.90 -13.87 19.06
CA ILE A 409 -24.64 -12.45 18.77
C ILE A 409 -25.96 -11.67 18.63
N MET A 410 -26.94 -12.24 17.94
CA MET A 410 -28.26 -11.61 17.75
C MET A 410 -29.02 -11.39 19.06
N ARG A 411 -28.69 -12.11 20.14
CA ARG A 411 -29.30 -11.97 21.47
C ARG A 411 -28.63 -10.92 22.35
N PHE A 412 -27.43 -10.45 21.99
CA PHE A 412 -26.71 -9.46 22.78
C PHE A 412 -27.47 -8.14 22.88
N ARG A 413 -27.37 -7.52 24.05
CA ARG A 413 -27.97 -6.22 24.32
C ARG A 413 -27.23 -5.15 23.53
N ARG A 414 -27.98 -4.26 22.87
CA ARG A 414 -27.44 -3.15 22.09
C ARG A 414 -27.76 -1.82 22.79
N ALA A 415 -26.78 -0.94 22.92
CA ALA A 415 -26.98 0.44 23.34
C ALA A 415 -27.60 1.27 22.21
N SER A 416 -27.14 1.06 20.98
CA SER A 416 -27.74 1.65 19.78
C SER A 416 -28.98 0.86 19.34
N THR A 417 -30.08 1.58 19.13
CA THR A 417 -31.31 1.01 18.55
C THR A 417 -31.26 0.91 17.02
N ARG A 418 -30.25 1.51 16.39
CA ARG A 418 -30.04 1.54 14.94
C ARG A 418 -29.00 0.53 14.47
N ALA A 419 -28.29 -0.14 15.37
CA ALA A 419 -27.23 -1.07 15.04
C ALA A 419 -27.77 -2.28 14.28
N GLU A 420 -27.40 -2.38 13.01
CA GLU A 420 -27.62 -3.54 12.15
C GLU A 420 -26.46 -4.53 12.27
N ILE A 421 -26.74 -5.82 12.07
CA ILE A 421 -25.72 -6.88 12.06
C ILE A 421 -25.73 -7.48 10.66
N ILE A 422 -24.58 -7.44 9.99
CA ILE A 422 -24.40 -7.87 8.60
C ILE A 422 -23.35 -8.97 8.57
N ASN A 423 -23.67 -10.08 7.91
CA ASN A 423 -22.70 -11.12 7.57
C ASN A 423 -21.96 -10.72 6.27
N LEU A 424 -20.63 -10.87 6.26
CA LEU A 424 -19.74 -10.62 5.12
C LEU A 424 -19.45 -11.87 4.26
N ASP A 425 -19.96 -13.05 4.63
CA ASP A 425 -19.82 -14.32 3.90
C ASP A 425 -20.65 -14.38 2.60
#